data_AF-A0A2H0HR26-F1
#
_entry.id   AF-A0A2H0HR26-F1
#
_cell.length_a   1.000
_cell.length_b   1.000
_cell.length_c   1.000
_cell.angle_alpha   90.00
_cell.angle_beta   90.00
_cell.angle_gamma   90.00
#
_symmetry.space_group_name_H-M   'P 1'
#
loop_
_entity.id
_entity.type
_entity.pdbx_description
1 polymer ?
#
loop_
_entity_poly.entity_id
_entity_poly.type
_entity_poly.pdbx_seq_one_letter_code
_entity_poly.pdbx_strand_id
1 'polypeptide(L)' 'MYAVVVTGGKQYRVMQGEILRVELIDAEPGTAVTFDQVLLLGDGESIQVG' A
#
# COMPACT_ATOMS: atom_id res chain seq x y z
N MET A 1 -8.48 7.62 -5.95
CA MET A 1 -8.39 6.55 -4.93
C MET A 1 -6.95 6.38 -4.49
N TYR A 2 -6.68 6.56 -3.20
CA TYR A 2 -5.38 6.36 -2.56
C TYR A 2 -5.56 5.52 -1.30
N ALA A 3 -4.51 4.82 -0.89
CA ALA A 3 -4.48 4.08 0.37
C ALA A 3 -3.18 4.38 1.13
N VAL A 4 -3.19 4.17 2.44
CA VAL A 4 -1.98 4.17 3.26
C VAL A 4 -1.74 2.75 3.73
N VAL A 5 -0.63 2.15 3.29
CA VAL A 5 -0.25 0.77 3.62
C VAL A 5 1.00 0.74 4.50
N VAL A 6 1.12 -0.29 5.32
CA VAL A 6 2.33 -0.54 6.11
C VAL A 6 3.12 -1.69 5.50
N THR A 7 4.39 -1.44 5.22
CA THR A 7 5.35 -2.48 4.83
C THR A 7 6.76 -2.09 5.28
N GLY A 8 7.60 -3.07 5.59
CA GLY A 8 8.98 -2.82 6.06
C GLY A 8 9.09 -1.92 7.29
N GLY A 9 8.06 -1.87 8.14
CA GLY A 9 7.97 -0.99 9.31
C GLY A 9 7.70 0.49 9.00
N LYS A 10 7.39 0.84 7.75
CA LYS A 10 7.10 2.20 7.30
C LYS A 10 5.70 2.31 6.69
N GLN A 11 5.14 3.52 6.73
CA GLN A 11 3.86 3.85 6.11
C GLN A 11 4.08 4.44 4.73
N TYR A 12 3.32 3.97 3.75
CA TYR A 12 3.39 4.42 2.36
C TYR A 12 2.01 4.81 1.88
N ARG A 13 1.89 6.02 1.33
CA ARG A 13 0.70 6.41 0.56
C ARG A 13 0.85 5.89 -0.86
N VAL A 14 -0.16 5.16 -1.33
CA VAL A 14 -0.16 4.51 -2.65
C VAL A 14 -1.39 4.90 -3.45
N MET A 15 -1.22 5.00 -4.76
CA MET A 15 -2.31 5.14 -5.72
C MET A 15 -2.24 4.03 -6.78
N GLN A 16 -3.39 3.73 -7.39
CA GLN A 16 -3.44 2.73 -8.46
C GLN A 16 -2.55 3.18 -9.64
N GLY A 17 -1.67 2.28 -10.10
CA GLY A 17 -0.74 2.53 -11.21
C GLY A 17 0.57 3.23 -10.84
N GLU A 18 0.78 3.52 -9.55
CA GLU A 18 2.02 4.13 -9.06
C GLU A 18 3.14 3.08 -8.90
N ILE A 19 4.38 3.49 -9.21
CA ILE A 19 5.58 2.69 -8.91
C ILE A 19 6.11 3.13 -7.56
N LEU A 20 6.06 2.23 -6.57
CA LEU A 20 6.50 2.50 -5.20
C LEU A 20 7.86 1.86 -4.93
N ARG A 21 8.78 2.61 -4.33
CA ARG A 21 10.02 2.06 -3.77
C ARG A 21 9.81 1.73 -2.29
N VAL A 22 9.93 0.46 -1.95
CA VAL A 22 9.77 -0.08 -0.60
C VAL A 22 11.05 -0.75 -0.12
N GLU A 23 11.07 -1.13 1.15
CA GLU A 23 12.09 -2.03 1.70
C GLU A 23 12.03 -3.42 1.05
N LEU A 24 13.01 -4.26 1.32
CA LEU A 24 13.07 -5.62 0.79
C LEU A 24 11.82 -6.43 1.22
N ILE A 25 11.13 -7.00 0.23
CA ILE A 25 10.02 -7.93 0.41
C ILE A 25 10.51 -9.32 0.02
N ASP A 26 10.24 -10.31 0.85
CA ASP A 26 10.53 -11.72 0.56
C ASP A 26 9.50 -12.28 -0.43
N ALA A 27 9.67 -11.92 -1.71
CA ALA A 27 8.81 -12.34 -2.82
C ALA A 27 9.63 -12.41 -4.11
N GLU A 28 9.30 -13.36 -4.99
CA GLU A 28 9.97 -13.49 -6.28
C GLU A 28 9.57 -12.36 -7.24
N PRO A 29 10.49 -11.87 -8.10
CA PRO A 29 10.17 -10.85 -9.09
C PRO A 29 8.99 -11.25 -9.98
N GLY A 30 8.02 -10.34 -10.14
CA GLY A 30 6.82 -10.58 -10.96
C GLY A 30 5.68 -11.30 -10.24
N THR A 31 5.88 -11.72 -8.98
CA THR A 31 4.79 -12.25 -8.17
C THR A 31 3.90 -11.14 -7.60
N ALA A 32 2.62 -11.46 -7.40
CA ALA A 32 1.70 -10.56 -6.73
C ALA A 32 1.97 -10.58 -5.22
N VAL A 33 2.09 -9.40 -4.62
CA VAL A 33 2.27 -9.22 -3.17
C VAL A 33 1.01 -8.58 -2.59
N THR A 34 0.52 -9.12 -1.49
CA THR A 34 -0.62 -8.57 -0.73
C THR A 34 -0.11 -7.83 0.50
N PHE A 35 -0.60 -6.61 0.72
CA PHE A 35 -0.34 -5.85 1.94
C PHE A 35 -1.55 -5.99 2.88
N ASP A 36 -1.37 -6.68 4.00
CA ASP A 36 -2.47 -6.96 4.94
C ASP A 36 -2.83 -5.76 5.82
N GLN A 37 -1.90 -4.82 6.00
CA GLN A 37 -2.08 -3.64 6.84
C GLN A 37 -2.35 -2.41 5.99
N VAL A 38 -3.63 -2.04 5.89
CA VAL A 38 -4.10 -0.80 5.27
C VAL A 38 -4.65 0.08 6.37
N LEU A 39 -4.02 1.23 6.64
CA LEU A 39 -4.44 2.14 7.70
C LEU A 39 -5.55 3.10 7.25
N LEU A 40 -5.55 3.41 5.96
CA LEU A 40 -6.48 4.37 5.39
C LEU A 40 -6.77 4.02 3.93
N LEU A 41 -8.02 4.17 3.53
CA LEU A 41 -8.46 4.11 2.15
C LEU A 41 -9.32 5.34 1.83
N GLY A 42 -8.93 6.12 0.83
CA GLY A 42 -9.63 7.32 0.40
C GLY A 42 -9.99 7.23 -1.08
N ASP A 43 -11.27 7.26 -1.40
CA ASP A 43 -11.75 7.22 -2.79
C ASP A 43 -11.98 8.63 -3.39
N GLY A 44 -12.07 9.66 -2.55
CA GLY A 44 -12.31 11.06 -2.93
C GLY A 44 -13.61 11.63 -2.35
N GLU A 45 -14.58 10.77 -2.02
CA GLU A 45 -15.83 11.14 -1.34
C GLU A 45 -15.89 10.57 0.09
N SER A 46 -15.32 9.38 0.29
CA SER A 46 -15.28 8.65 1.53
C SER A 46 -13.84 8.36 1.96
N ILE A 47 -13.61 8.39 3.28
CA ILE A 47 -12.35 8.01 3.91
C ILE A 47 -12.67 6.91 4.92
N GLN A 48 -12.08 5.74 4.73
CA GLN A 48 -12.10 4.64 5.68
C GLN A 48 -10.75 4.62 6.41
N VAL A 49 -10.80 4.52 7.74
CA VAL A 49 -9.62 4.45 8.62
C VAL A 49 -9.78 3.21 9.49
N GLY A 50 -8.78 2.33 9.54
CA GLY A 50 -8.83 1.10 10.35
C GLY A 50 -7.76 0.09 10.00
#